data_AF-A0A060CEQ6-F1
#
_entry.id   AF-A0A060CEQ6-F1
#
_cell.length_a   1.000
_cell.length_b   1.000
_cell.length_c   1.000
_cell.angle_alpha   90.00
_cell.angle_beta   90.00
_cell.angle_gamma   90.00
#
_symmetry.space_group_name_H-M   'P 1'
#
loop_
_entity.id
_entity.type
_entity.pdbx_description
1 polymer ?
#
loop_
_entity_poly.entity_id
_entity_poly.type
_entity_poly.pdbx_seq_one_letter_code
_entity_poly.pdbx_strand_id
1 'polypeptide(L)'
;MRKTAMDKIFGIKYVRDLQYIPADSMGESVAWGMEYAIADGAMASMANALGKKEDAAYFTQRSQLYKAYYDSVVGFFNGRFANGNFRRPFDPLEAKHRKNDYTEGNAWQYLWLVMQDPKGLITLWEAMMLSWQSWTY
;
A
#
# COMPACT_ATOMS: atom_id res chain seq x y z
N MET A 1 -19.45 -6.15 -5.67
CA MET A 1 -18.21 -5.60 -5.11
C MET A 1 -17.67 -6.44 -3.95
N ARG A 2 -18.35 -6.53 -2.79
CA ARG A 2 -17.87 -7.33 -1.63
C ARG A 2 -17.48 -8.77 -1.97
N LYS A 3 -18.31 -9.51 -2.72
CA LYS A 3 -18.02 -10.91 -3.11
C LYS A 3 -16.65 -11.03 -3.79
N THR A 4 -16.39 -10.17 -4.79
CA THR A 4 -15.12 -10.13 -5.54
C THR A 4 -13.95 -9.72 -4.64
N ALA A 5 -14.13 -8.73 -3.78
CA ALA A 5 -13.10 -8.24 -2.86
C ALA A 5 -12.74 -9.23 -1.72
N MET A 6 -13.46 -10.36 -1.62
CA MET A 6 -13.27 -11.40 -0.63
C MET A 6 -12.82 -12.73 -1.24
N ASP A 7 -12.43 -12.73 -2.52
CA ASP A 7 -11.76 -13.86 -3.16
C ASP A 7 -10.40 -14.16 -2.48
N LYS A 8 -9.69 -15.19 -2.93
CA LYS A 8 -8.39 -15.62 -2.41
C LYS A 8 -7.26 -15.54 -3.44
N ILE A 9 -7.59 -15.22 -4.69
CA ILE A 9 -6.63 -15.09 -5.80
C ILE A 9 -5.88 -13.75 -5.76
N PHE A 10 -4.78 -13.65 -6.51
CA PHE A 10 -4.02 -12.42 -6.75
C PHE A 10 -3.66 -11.61 -5.49
N GLY A 11 -3.33 -12.29 -4.40
CA GLY A 11 -2.94 -11.63 -3.14
C GLY A 11 -4.10 -11.14 -2.28
N ILE A 12 -5.37 -11.26 -2.73
CA ILE A 12 -6.56 -10.85 -1.95
C ILE A 12 -6.62 -11.58 -0.60
N LYS A 13 -6.11 -12.83 -0.54
CA LYS A 13 -6.01 -13.58 0.72
C LYS A 13 -5.32 -12.80 1.85
N TYR A 14 -4.29 -11.99 1.55
CA TYR A 14 -3.56 -11.22 2.54
C TYR A 14 -4.37 -10.02 3.03
N VAL A 15 -4.86 -9.19 2.10
CA VAL A 15 -5.61 -7.98 2.47
C VAL A 15 -6.93 -8.31 3.16
N ARG A 16 -7.54 -9.46 2.84
CA ARG A 16 -8.70 -9.99 3.55
C ARG A 16 -8.41 -10.28 5.02
N ASP A 17 -7.22 -10.77 5.30
CA ASP A 17 -6.75 -11.09 6.65
C ASP A 17 -6.05 -9.87 7.30
N LEU A 18 -6.28 -8.66 6.75
CA LEU A 18 -5.71 -7.38 7.19
C LEU A 18 -4.17 -7.34 7.17
N GLN A 19 -3.58 -7.99 6.17
CA GLN A 19 -2.14 -8.04 5.94
C GLN A 19 -1.78 -7.43 4.59
N TYR A 20 -0.58 -6.84 4.50
CA TYR A 20 -0.01 -6.47 3.21
C TYR A 20 0.37 -7.73 2.42
N ILE A 21 0.42 -7.60 1.09
CA ILE A 21 0.90 -8.65 0.19
C ILE A 21 2.44 -8.64 0.23
N PRO A 22 3.11 -9.72 0.70
CA PRO A 22 4.55 -9.76 0.76
C PRO A 22 5.20 -9.84 -0.63
N ALA A 23 6.33 -9.14 -0.80
CA ALA A 23 7.06 -9.04 -2.07
C ALA A 23 7.74 -10.33 -2.54
N ASP A 24 7.90 -11.31 -1.64
CA ASP A 24 8.35 -12.68 -1.90
C ASP A 24 7.19 -13.66 -2.17
N SER A 25 5.94 -13.20 -2.08
CA SER A 25 4.78 -14.05 -2.34
C SER A 25 4.24 -13.95 -3.76
N MET A 26 4.38 -12.79 -4.40
CA MET A 26 4.01 -12.54 -5.80
C MET A 26 4.72 -11.29 -6.32
N GLY A 27 4.91 -11.22 -7.64
CA GLY A 27 5.41 -10.01 -8.30
C GLY A 27 4.42 -8.85 -8.20
N GLU A 28 4.94 -7.63 -8.38
CA GLU A 28 4.12 -6.41 -8.40
C GLU A 28 3.34 -6.17 -7.08
N SER A 29 3.88 -6.66 -5.96
CA SER A 29 3.20 -6.67 -4.65
C SER A 29 2.78 -5.29 -4.15
N VAL A 30 3.61 -4.26 -4.36
CA VAL A 30 3.29 -2.87 -4.00
C VAL A 30 2.16 -2.37 -4.87
N ALA A 31 2.19 -2.66 -6.17
CA ALA A 31 1.13 -2.27 -7.09
C ALA A 31 -0.23 -2.84 -6.69
N TRP A 32 -0.32 -4.16 -6.55
CA TRP A 32 -1.53 -4.83 -6.11
C TRP A 32 -2.03 -4.29 -4.77
N GLY A 33 -1.14 -4.14 -3.79
CA GLY A 33 -1.49 -3.66 -2.46
C GLY A 33 -2.04 -2.23 -2.46
N MET A 34 -1.43 -1.33 -3.22
CA MET A 34 -1.86 0.07 -3.31
C MET A 34 -3.16 0.24 -4.12
N GLU A 35 -3.32 -0.48 -5.23
CA GLU A 35 -4.56 -0.47 -6.01
C GLU A 35 -5.74 -1.05 -5.23
N TYR A 36 -5.51 -2.13 -4.46
CA TYR A 36 -6.52 -2.66 -3.55
C TYR A 36 -6.87 -1.66 -2.45
N ALA A 37 -5.90 -0.90 -1.93
CA ALA A 37 -6.18 0.12 -0.93
C ALA A 37 -7.13 1.22 -1.47
N ILE A 38 -6.97 1.65 -2.73
CA ILE A 38 -7.90 2.58 -3.40
C ILE A 38 -9.29 1.95 -3.54
N ALA A 39 -9.36 0.72 -4.06
CA ALA A 39 -10.62 0.00 -4.26
C ALA A 39 -11.37 -0.22 -2.93
N ASP A 40 -10.64 -0.54 -1.86
CA ASP A 40 -11.17 -0.72 -0.51
C ASP A 40 -11.67 0.61 0.07
N GLY A 41 -10.99 1.74 -0.21
CA GLY A 41 -11.48 3.08 0.16
C GLY A 41 -12.82 3.43 -0.51
N ALA A 42 -12.98 3.08 -1.79
CA ALA A 42 -14.25 3.25 -2.51
C ALA A 42 -15.35 2.33 -1.96
N MET A 43 -15.03 1.08 -1.63
CA MET A 43 -15.98 0.15 -1.01
C MET A 43 -16.40 0.59 0.39
N ALA A 44 -15.49 1.14 1.19
CA ALA A 44 -15.82 1.70 2.50
C ALA A 44 -16.80 2.87 2.37
N SER A 45 -16.57 3.78 1.42
CA SER A 45 -17.48 4.89 1.12
C SER A 45 -18.87 4.40 0.70
N MET A 46 -18.93 3.40 -0.18
CA MET A 46 -20.20 2.79 -0.61
C MET A 46 -20.92 2.09 0.55
N ALA A 47 -20.21 1.31 1.38
CA ALA A 47 -20.79 0.62 2.53
C ALA A 47 -21.38 1.60 3.54
N ASN A 48 -20.69 2.72 3.80
CA ASN A 48 -21.21 3.82 4.62
C ASN A 48 -22.51 4.40 4.05
N ALA A 49 -22.55 4.69 2.75
CA ALA A 49 -23.75 5.23 2.09
C ALA A 49 -24.95 4.26 2.17
N LEU A 50 -24.70 2.95 2.24
CA LEU A 50 -25.72 1.91 2.38
C LEU A 50 -26.05 1.56 3.83
N GLY A 51 -25.47 2.24 4.82
CA GLY A 51 -25.67 1.98 6.25
C GLY A 51 -25.04 0.67 6.76
N LYS A 52 -24.12 0.07 6.00
CA LYS A 52 -23.43 -1.19 6.36
C LYS A 52 -22.18 -0.91 7.18
N LYS A 53 -22.37 -0.63 8.47
CA LYS A 53 -21.31 -0.13 9.36
C LYS A 53 -20.14 -1.11 9.53
N GLU A 54 -20.39 -2.41 9.66
CA GLU A 54 -19.29 -3.39 9.81
C GLU A 54 -18.44 -3.49 8.55
N ASP A 55 -19.09 -3.55 7.37
CA ASP A 55 -18.39 -3.60 6.10
C ASP A 55 -17.59 -2.30 5.86
N ALA A 56 -18.16 -1.14 6.21
CA ALA A 56 -17.46 0.13 6.08
C ALA A 56 -16.20 0.16 6.95
N ALA A 57 -16.30 -0.21 8.23
CA ALA A 57 -15.16 -0.25 9.13
C ALA A 57 -14.06 -1.23 8.65
N TYR A 58 -14.47 -2.41 8.18
CA TYR A 58 -13.55 -3.41 7.64
C TYR A 58 -12.82 -2.92 6.38
N PHE A 59 -13.53 -2.37 5.40
CA PHE A 59 -12.89 -1.84 4.19
C PHE A 59 -12.08 -0.56 4.46
N THR A 60 -12.43 0.24 5.46
CA THR A 60 -11.57 1.33 5.94
C THR A 60 -10.25 0.79 6.50
N GLN A 61 -10.25 -0.32 7.25
CA GLN A 61 -8.99 -0.90 7.73
C GLN A 61 -8.13 -1.42 6.58
N ARG A 62 -8.76 -2.09 5.61
CA ARG A 62 -8.04 -2.57 4.42
C ARG A 62 -7.46 -1.45 3.56
N SER A 63 -8.20 -0.34 3.41
CA SER A 63 -7.74 0.81 2.63
C SER A 63 -6.50 1.50 3.19
N GLN A 64 -6.10 1.15 4.43
CA GLN A 64 -4.94 1.68 5.13
C GLN A 64 -3.70 0.78 5.01
N LEU A 65 -3.83 -0.41 4.41
CA LEU A 65 -2.72 -1.37 4.27
C LEU A 65 -1.58 -0.85 3.38
N TYR A 66 -1.83 0.16 2.53
CA TYR A 66 -0.78 0.81 1.74
C TYR A 66 0.37 1.34 2.62
N LYS A 67 0.07 1.76 3.87
CA LYS A 67 1.05 2.27 4.83
C LYS A 67 2.14 1.24 5.15
N ALA A 68 1.82 -0.05 5.06
CA ALA A 68 2.78 -1.12 5.34
C ALA A 68 3.92 -1.19 4.32
N TYR A 69 3.74 -0.63 3.12
CA TYR A 69 4.76 -0.55 2.09
C TYR A 69 5.64 0.70 2.21
N TYR A 70 5.29 1.68 3.04
CA TYR A 70 6.08 2.91 3.16
C TYR A 70 7.39 2.64 3.91
N ASP A 71 8.49 2.77 3.19
CA ASP A 71 9.85 2.62 3.71
C ASP A 71 10.41 4.00 4.05
N SER A 72 10.33 4.39 5.32
CA SER A 72 10.73 5.71 5.79
C SER A 72 12.22 5.99 5.62
N VAL A 73 13.06 4.97 5.39
CA VAL A 73 14.49 5.15 5.15
C VAL A 73 14.74 5.73 3.76
N VAL A 74 13.97 5.30 2.76
CA VAL A 74 14.12 5.76 1.37
C VAL A 74 13.07 6.78 0.96
N GLY A 75 11.97 6.91 1.72
CA GLY A 75 10.90 7.89 1.47
C GLY A 75 9.86 7.47 0.44
N PHE A 76 9.84 6.19 0.05
CA PHE A 76 8.95 5.65 -0.97
C PHE A 76 8.20 4.42 -0.49
N PHE A 77 7.14 4.07 -1.21
CA PHE A 77 6.57 2.73 -1.12
C PHE A 77 7.53 1.73 -1.73
N ASN A 78 7.87 0.66 -1.01
CA ASN A 78 8.86 -0.31 -1.40
C ASN A 78 8.37 -1.74 -1.09
N GLY A 79 8.83 -2.72 -1.86
CA GLY A 79 8.50 -4.11 -1.63
C GLY A 79 8.90 -4.54 -0.23
N ARG A 80 7.94 -5.04 0.54
CA ARG A 80 8.15 -5.55 1.89
C ARG A 80 8.00 -7.06 1.90
N PHE A 81 9.04 -7.77 2.32
CA PHE A 81 9.04 -9.22 2.42
C PHE A 81 8.26 -9.70 3.64
N ALA A 82 7.87 -10.98 3.65
CA ALA A 82 7.11 -11.57 4.75
C ALA A 82 7.84 -11.50 6.11
N ASN A 83 9.18 -11.46 6.09
CA ASN A 83 10.00 -11.27 7.29
C ASN A 83 10.02 -9.81 7.81
N GLY A 84 9.32 -8.90 7.14
CA GLY A 84 9.21 -7.49 7.50
C GLY A 84 10.27 -6.58 6.90
N ASN A 85 11.33 -7.11 6.30
CA ASN A 85 12.39 -6.33 5.66
C ASN A 85 11.92 -5.75 4.33
N PHE A 86 12.43 -4.57 3.98
CA PHE A 86 12.22 -3.96 2.68
C PHE A 86 13.24 -4.42 1.65
N ARG A 87 12.85 -4.40 0.37
CA ARG A 87 13.73 -4.73 -0.74
C ARG A 87 14.93 -3.80 -0.80
N ARG A 88 16.11 -4.41 -0.97
CA ARG A 88 17.41 -3.75 -1.19
C ARG A 88 18.19 -4.50 -2.28
N PRO A 89 19.05 -3.82 -3.07
CA PRO A 89 19.20 -2.38 -3.14
C PRO A 89 17.92 -1.69 -3.65
N PHE A 90 17.77 -0.39 -3.39
CA PHE A 90 16.60 0.40 -3.80
C PHE A 90 17.05 1.51 -4.75
N ASP A 91 16.38 1.62 -5.90
CA ASP A 91 16.53 2.69 -6.87
C ASP A 91 15.14 3.22 -7.25
N PRO A 92 14.79 4.49 -6.93
CA PRO A 92 13.46 5.03 -7.20
C PRO A 92 13.16 5.23 -8.69
N LEU A 93 14.18 5.15 -9.56
CA LEU A 93 14.04 5.23 -11.02
C LEU A 93 13.85 3.86 -11.68
N GLU A 94 14.05 2.77 -10.94
CA GLU A 94 13.98 1.42 -11.50
C GLU A 94 12.56 1.07 -11.96
N ALA A 95 12.40 0.95 -13.28
CA ALA A 95 11.20 0.43 -13.93
C ALA A 95 11.55 -0.85 -14.69
N LYS A 96 11.15 -2.01 -14.16
CA LYS A 96 11.42 -3.33 -14.77
C LYS A 96 10.13 -4.12 -14.91
N HIS A 97 9.63 -4.20 -16.15
CA HIS A 97 8.39 -4.90 -16.46
C HIS A 97 8.38 -6.33 -15.89
N ARG A 98 7.37 -6.64 -15.07
CA ARG A 98 7.10 -7.94 -14.43
C ARG A 98 8.23 -8.49 -13.54
N LYS A 99 9.17 -7.65 -13.12
CA LYS A 99 10.33 -8.07 -12.31
C LYS A 99 10.54 -7.25 -11.04
N ASN A 100 9.87 -6.11 -10.90
CA ASN A 100 9.91 -5.27 -9.71
C ASN A 100 8.56 -5.33 -8.95
N ASP A 101 8.44 -4.50 -7.91
CA ASP A 101 7.25 -4.46 -7.05
C ASP A 101 6.12 -3.57 -7.59
N TYR A 102 6.35 -2.90 -8.73
CA TYR A 102 5.44 -1.94 -9.36
C TYR A 102 4.90 -2.49 -10.69
N THR A 103 3.68 -2.14 -11.09
CA THR A 103 3.17 -2.48 -12.42
C THR A 103 3.50 -1.34 -13.38
N GLU A 104 4.35 -1.64 -14.38
CA GLU A 104 4.67 -0.73 -15.50
C GLU A 104 5.16 0.67 -15.10
N GLY A 105 5.81 0.77 -13.93
CA GLY A 105 6.30 2.04 -13.40
C GLY A 105 7.42 1.89 -12.38
N ASN A 106 7.66 2.98 -11.65
CA ASN A 106 8.68 3.09 -10.61
C ASN A 106 8.14 3.74 -9.33
N ALA A 107 9.02 3.91 -8.34
CA ALA A 107 8.68 4.43 -7.03
C ALA A 107 8.08 5.85 -7.08
N TRP A 108 8.58 6.71 -7.97
CA TRP A 108 8.07 8.09 -8.12
C TRP A 108 6.63 8.15 -8.60
N GLN A 109 6.23 7.23 -9.49
CA GLN A 109 4.86 7.17 -9.99
C GLN A 109 3.91 6.63 -8.91
N TYR A 110 4.32 5.53 -8.25
CA TYR A 110 3.51 4.90 -7.20
C TYR A 110 3.38 5.74 -5.93
N LEU A 111 4.30 6.66 -5.67
CA LEU A 111 4.27 7.57 -4.53
C LEU A 111 2.93 8.32 -4.38
N TRP A 112 2.29 8.64 -5.49
CA TRP A 112 1.06 9.42 -5.53
C TRP A 112 -0.21 8.55 -5.51
N LEU A 113 -0.08 7.22 -5.53
CA LEU A 113 -1.19 6.26 -5.66
C LEU A 113 -1.91 6.02 -4.31
N VAL A 114 -2.30 7.09 -3.64
CA VAL A 114 -2.98 7.08 -2.32
C VAL A 114 -4.20 8.02 -2.33
N MET A 115 -4.96 8.00 -3.43
CA MET A 115 -6.10 8.92 -3.64
C MET A 115 -7.21 8.77 -2.58
N GLN A 116 -7.30 7.61 -1.94
CA GLN A 116 -8.24 7.34 -0.86
C GLN A 116 -7.83 7.97 0.48
N ASP A 117 -6.56 8.33 0.66
CA ASP A 117 -6.04 8.92 1.90
C ASP A 117 -4.86 9.90 1.68
N PRO A 118 -5.10 11.08 1.05
CA PRO A 118 -4.05 12.09 0.85
C PRO A 118 -3.44 12.60 2.17
N LYS A 119 -4.24 12.68 3.24
CA LYS A 119 -3.77 13.11 4.57
C LYS A 119 -2.82 12.10 5.19
N GLY A 120 -3.10 10.81 5.00
CA GLY A 120 -2.20 9.75 5.42
C GLY A 120 -0.86 9.80 4.68
N LEU A 121 -0.86 10.11 3.38
CA LEU A 121 0.39 10.32 2.62
C LEU A 121 1.22 11.49 3.19
N ILE A 122 0.57 12.64 3.47
CA ILE A 122 1.24 13.80 4.09
C ILE A 122 1.89 13.39 5.42
N THR A 123 1.15 12.67 6.27
CA THR A 123 1.66 12.21 7.57
C THR A 123 2.91 11.32 7.43
N LEU A 124 2.94 10.43 6.43
CA LEU A 124 4.10 9.56 6.19
C LEU A 124 5.34 10.38 5.80
N TRP A 125 5.17 11.42 4.99
CA TRP A 125 6.26 12.31 4.59
C TRP A 125 6.73 13.23 5.72
N GLU A 126 5.82 13.75 6.54
CA GLU A 126 6.21 14.54 7.72
C GLU A 126 7.08 13.72 8.67
N ALA A 127 6.71 12.46 8.92
CA ALA A 127 7.50 11.55 9.74
C ALA A 127 8.90 11.33 9.17
N MET A 128 9.02 11.19 7.85
CA MET A 128 10.33 11.14 7.17
C MET A 128 11.11 12.45 7.37
N MET A 129 10.52 13.61 7.09
CA MET A 129 11.24 14.89 7.20
C MET A 129 11.75 15.17 8.62
N LEU A 130 10.96 14.84 9.64
CA LEU A 130 11.38 14.95 11.05
C LEU A 130 12.54 14.01 11.39
N SER A 131 12.56 12.80 10.83
CA SER A 131 13.66 11.86 11.04
C SER A 131 14.96 12.32 10.38
N TRP A 132 14.94 13.28 9.46
CA TRP A 132 16.15 13.87 8.85
C TRP A 132 16.65 15.07 9.65
N GLN A 133 15.75 15.85 10.25
CA GLN A 133 16.11 16.98 11.12
C GLN A 133 16.79 16.54 12.42
N SER A 134 16.51 15.32 12.91
CA SER A 134 17.13 14.78 14.12
C SER A 134 18.61 14.40 13.97
N TRP A 135 19.15 14.36 12.74
CA TRP A 135 20.57 14.05 12.48
C TRP A 135 21.43 15.32 12.29
N THR A 136 20.81 16.51 12.32
CA THR A 136 21.51 17.78 12.07
C THR A 136 21.81 18.59 13.35
N TYR A 137 21.74 17.97 14.54
CA TYR A 137 22.10 18.57 15.83
C TYR A 137 22.84 17.59 16.73
#